data_AF-A0A379WYS3-F1
#
_entry.id   AF-A0A379WYS3-F1
#
_cell.length_a   1.000
_cell.length_b   1.000
_cell.length_c   1.000
_cell.angle_alpha   90.00
_cell.angle_beta   90.00
_cell.angle_gamma   90.00
#
_symmetry.space_group_name_H-M   'P 1'
#
loop_
_entity.id
_entity.type
_entity.pdbx_description
1 polymer ?
#
loop_
_entity_poly.entity_id
_entity_poly.type
_entity_poly.pdbx_seq_one_letter_code
_entity_poly.pdbx_strand_id
1 'polypeptide(L)'
;MRTGVSALGCTLPEKEGHTVSGARDIADKLLASLSSILLYWYHYSHNGERIQPETDDDSIGGHFLHLLHGEKPTQSWEKAMHISLVLYAEHEFNASTFTSRVIAGTGSDVYSAIIGAIGALRGPKHGGANEVSLEIQQRYETPDEAEADIRKRVENKEVVIALDIRFTPSPTRAIR
;
A
#
# COMPACT_ATOMS: atom_id res chain seq x y z
N MET A 1 2.37 8.15 6.42
CA MET A 1 3.32 7.83 5.33
C MET A 1 3.83 9.07 4.58
N ARG A 2 3.03 9.75 3.72
CA ARG A 2 3.49 10.91 2.91
C ARG A 2 4.39 11.89 3.66
N THR A 3 3.93 12.38 4.81
CA THR A 3 4.67 13.34 5.64
C THR A 3 5.93 12.73 6.26
N GLY A 4 5.89 11.48 6.70
CA GLY A 4 7.05 10.79 7.28
C GLY A 4 8.15 10.55 6.25
N VAL A 5 7.79 10.15 5.02
CA VAL A 5 8.74 10.02 3.90
C VAL A 5 9.34 11.39 3.53
N SER A 6 8.53 12.43 3.51
CA SER A 6 9.00 13.81 3.28
C SER A 6 10.01 14.26 4.33
N ALA A 7 9.74 14.03 5.62
CA ALA A 7 10.67 14.34 6.69
C ALA A 7 11.96 13.50 6.61
N LEU A 8 11.83 12.22 6.23
CA LEU A 8 12.97 11.33 6.07
C LEU A 8 13.89 11.79 4.93
N GLY A 9 13.32 12.30 3.82
CA GLY A 9 14.11 12.87 2.72
C GLY A 9 14.94 14.09 3.11
N CYS A 10 14.48 14.88 4.10
CA CYS A 10 15.30 15.96 4.67
C CYS A 10 16.34 15.47 5.68
N THR A 11 16.10 14.32 6.32
CA THR A 11 16.94 13.79 7.41
C THR A 11 18.07 12.93 6.87
N LEU A 12 17.78 12.09 5.87
CA LEU A 12 18.71 11.17 5.20
C LEU A 12 18.65 11.43 3.68
N PRO A 13 19.07 12.63 3.22
CA PRO A 13 18.87 13.04 1.83
C PRO A 13 19.70 12.22 0.84
N GLU A 14 19.21 12.16 -0.40
CA GLU A 14 19.99 11.67 -1.53
C GLU A 14 21.20 12.57 -1.77
N LYS A 15 22.36 11.98 -2.09
CA LYS A 15 23.56 12.75 -2.47
C LYS A 15 23.38 13.27 -3.90
N GLU A 16 23.83 14.50 -4.18
CA GLU A 16 23.68 15.19 -5.49
C GLU A 16 24.09 14.36 -6.72
N GLY A 17 24.97 13.37 -6.56
CA GLY A 17 25.39 12.49 -7.67
C GLY A 17 24.32 11.51 -8.17
N HIS A 18 23.18 11.34 -7.47
CA HIS A 18 22.01 10.53 -7.87
C HIS A 18 22.41 9.15 -8.43
N THR A 19 23.31 8.45 -7.73
CA THR A 19 23.84 7.18 -8.23
C THR A 19 22.79 6.08 -8.08
N VAL A 20 22.81 5.09 -8.98
CA VAL A 20 21.92 3.91 -8.90
C VAL A 20 22.04 3.19 -7.56
N SER A 21 23.24 3.15 -6.98
CA SER A 21 23.45 2.56 -5.64
C SER A 21 22.75 3.37 -4.55
N GLY A 22 22.92 4.70 -4.55
CA GLY A 22 22.27 5.55 -3.55
C GLY A 22 20.73 5.50 -3.64
N ALA A 23 20.19 5.42 -4.86
CA ALA A 23 18.76 5.26 -5.06
C ALA A 23 18.24 3.92 -4.49
N ARG A 24 19.01 2.82 -4.61
CA ARG A 24 18.69 1.52 -4.01
C ARG A 24 18.76 1.57 -2.49
N ASP A 25 19.78 2.22 -1.92
CA ASP A 25 19.90 2.38 -0.47
C ASP A 25 18.66 3.11 0.12
N ILE A 26 18.17 4.15 -0.56
CA ILE A 26 16.94 4.86 -0.19
C ILE A 26 15.71 3.96 -0.34
N ALA A 27 15.62 3.21 -1.43
CA ALA A 27 14.51 2.28 -1.65
C ALA A 27 14.44 1.22 -0.55
N ASP A 28 15.56 0.62 -0.17
CA ASP A 28 15.65 -0.37 0.92
C ASP A 28 15.29 0.26 2.26
N LYS A 29 15.78 1.48 2.54
CA LYS A 29 15.42 2.21 3.76
C LYS A 29 13.92 2.49 3.83
N LEU A 30 13.31 2.94 2.75
CA LEU A 30 11.87 3.20 2.70
C LEU A 30 11.08 1.90 2.85
N LEU A 31 11.46 0.86 2.12
CA LEU A 31 10.81 -0.45 2.18
C LEU A 31 10.79 -1.02 3.60
N ALA A 32 11.92 -0.92 4.32
CA ALA A 32 12.04 -1.41 5.69
C ALA A 32 11.32 -0.53 6.73
N SER A 33 11.19 0.79 6.50
CA SER A 33 10.71 1.74 7.53
C SER A 33 9.30 2.29 7.31
N LEU A 34 8.66 2.04 6.17
CA LEU A 34 7.30 2.51 5.89
C LEU A 34 6.27 1.99 6.91
N SER A 35 6.39 0.72 7.32
CA SER A 35 5.57 0.13 8.39
C SER A 35 5.80 0.87 9.71
N SER A 36 7.06 1.07 10.10
CA SER A 36 7.42 1.79 11.32
C SER A 36 6.87 3.22 11.33
N ILE A 37 6.98 3.96 10.21
CA ILE A 37 6.43 5.32 10.08
C ILE A 37 4.92 5.34 10.31
N LEU A 38 4.20 4.36 9.77
CA LEU A 38 2.74 4.29 9.90
C LEU A 38 2.33 3.89 11.32
N LEU A 39 2.86 2.78 11.84
CA LEU A 39 2.38 2.20 13.08
C LEU A 39 2.91 2.95 14.30
N TYR A 40 4.11 3.54 14.26
CA TYR A 40 4.56 4.43 15.32
C TYR A 40 3.63 5.64 15.46
N TRP A 41 3.25 6.26 14.35
CA TRP A 41 2.28 7.36 14.36
C TRP A 41 0.92 6.89 14.88
N TYR A 42 0.43 5.73 14.42
CA TYR A 42 -0.87 5.19 14.81
C TYR A 42 -0.94 4.96 16.32
N HIS A 43 0.00 4.19 16.89
CA HIS A 43 0.03 3.90 18.32
C HIS A 43 0.23 5.15 19.17
N TYR A 44 1.10 6.08 18.75
CA TYR A 44 1.28 7.32 19.50
C TYR A 44 0.02 8.17 19.52
N SER A 45 -0.65 8.33 18.38
CA SER A 45 -1.81 9.20 18.25
C SER A 45 -3.12 8.62 18.78
N HIS A 46 -3.31 7.30 18.71
CA HIS A 46 -4.56 6.64 19.11
C HIS A 46 -4.47 6.02 20.50
N ASN A 47 -3.29 5.53 20.90
CA ASN A 47 -3.09 4.78 22.15
C ASN A 47 -2.18 5.52 23.14
N GLY A 48 -1.57 6.65 22.75
CA GLY A 48 -0.64 7.40 23.61
C GLY A 48 0.70 6.69 23.83
N GLU A 49 1.04 5.71 22.99
CA GLU A 49 2.18 4.82 23.19
C GLU A 49 3.32 5.08 22.21
N ARG A 50 4.56 5.06 22.72
CA ARG A 50 5.77 5.01 21.87
C ARG A 50 6.23 3.56 21.77
N ILE A 51 5.81 2.87 20.72
CA ILE A 51 6.22 1.49 20.44
C ILE A 51 7.68 1.41 19.99
N GLN A 52 8.32 0.25 20.18
CA GLN A 52 9.66 -0.05 19.67
C GLN A 52 9.57 -0.56 18.22
N PRO A 53 10.04 0.19 17.21
CA PRO A 53 9.89 -0.20 15.81
C PRO A 53 10.96 -1.18 15.32
N GLU A 54 12.03 -1.43 16.07
CA GLU A 54 13.08 -2.39 15.69
C GLU A 54 12.78 -3.73 16.36
N THR A 55 11.87 -4.49 15.75
CA THR A 55 11.49 -5.84 16.20
C THR A 55 12.44 -6.91 15.64
N ASP A 56 12.28 -8.16 16.07
CA ASP A 56 13.04 -9.33 15.63
C ASP A 56 12.30 -10.16 14.57
N ASP A 57 11.33 -9.57 13.87
CA ASP A 57 10.60 -10.26 12.80
C ASP A 57 11.47 -10.40 11.54
N ASP A 58 11.45 -11.58 10.94
CA ASP A 58 12.32 -11.93 9.81
C ASP A 58 11.78 -11.46 8.45
N SER A 59 10.65 -10.75 8.41
CA SER A 59 10.04 -10.25 7.18
C SER A 59 9.28 -8.93 7.36
N ILE A 60 9.12 -8.18 6.25
CA ILE A 60 8.34 -6.92 6.22
C ILE A 60 6.88 -7.17 6.60
N GLY A 61 6.30 -8.27 6.11
CA GLY A 61 4.92 -8.64 6.39
C GLY A 61 4.71 -9.01 7.86
N GLY A 62 5.64 -9.78 8.43
CA GLY A 62 5.67 -10.11 9.85
C GLY A 62 5.78 -8.87 10.71
N HIS A 63 6.78 -8.02 10.41
CA HIS A 63 7.03 -6.76 11.10
C HIS A 63 5.80 -5.83 11.09
N PHE A 64 5.12 -5.69 9.94
CA PHE A 64 3.91 -4.87 9.84
C PHE A 64 2.80 -5.37 10.78
N LEU A 65 2.50 -6.66 10.77
CA LEU A 65 1.45 -7.24 11.59
C LEU A 65 1.80 -7.20 13.09
N HIS A 66 3.07 -7.43 13.43
CA HIS A 66 3.54 -7.32 14.80
C HIS A 66 3.32 -5.90 15.34
N LEU A 67 3.77 -4.88 14.61
CA LEU A 67 3.54 -3.49 15.05
C LEU A 67 2.05 -3.13 15.13
N LEU A 68 1.21 -3.68 14.25
CA LEU A 68 -0.23 -3.39 14.23
C LEU A 68 -0.98 -4.01 15.42
N HIS A 69 -0.65 -5.26 15.76
CA HIS A 69 -1.38 -6.04 16.77
C HIS A 69 -0.69 -6.04 18.14
N GLY A 70 0.58 -5.60 18.23
CA GLY A 70 1.39 -5.66 19.45
C GLY A 70 1.91 -7.05 19.78
N GLU A 71 1.76 -8.03 18.89
CA GLU A 71 2.20 -9.41 19.07
C GLU A 71 2.66 -10.05 17.75
N LYS A 72 3.59 -11.00 17.82
CA LYS A 72 4.14 -11.68 16.64
C LYS A 72 3.05 -12.44 15.88
N PRO A 73 2.91 -12.27 14.55
CA PRO A 73 1.85 -12.93 13.79
C PRO A 73 2.08 -14.44 13.68
N THR A 74 1.01 -15.16 13.38
CA THR A 74 1.13 -16.58 13.02
C THR A 74 1.87 -16.75 11.69
N GLN A 75 2.53 -17.91 11.51
CA GLN A 75 3.21 -18.22 10.24
C GLN A 75 2.25 -18.20 9.03
N SER A 76 0.97 -18.52 9.24
CA SER A 76 -0.04 -18.45 8.16
C SER A 76 -0.29 -17.01 7.73
N TRP A 77 -0.36 -16.07 8.66
CA TRP A 77 -0.58 -14.66 8.36
C TRP A 77 0.65 -14.03 7.71
N GLU A 78 1.86 -14.38 8.17
CA GLU A 78 3.10 -13.94 7.55
C GLU A 78 3.20 -14.40 6.08
N LYS A 79 2.88 -15.68 5.80
CA LYS A 79 2.80 -16.20 4.42
C LYS A 79 1.76 -15.48 3.58
N ALA A 80 0.59 -15.16 4.16
CA ALA A 80 -0.44 -14.40 3.46
C ALA A 80 0.02 -12.97 3.12
N MET A 81 0.77 -12.33 4.01
CA MET A 81 1.41 -11.03 3.75
C MET A 81 2.45 -11.12 2.65
N HIS A 82 3.29 -12.15 2.63
CA HIS A 82 4.25 -12.36 1.53
C HIS A 82 3.55 -12.43 0.16
N ILE A 83 2.51 -13.26 0.05
CA ILE A 83 1.75 -13.39 -1.19
C ILE A 83 1.13 -12.05 -1.58
N SER A 84 0.46 -11.39 -0.63
CA SER A 84 -0.20 -10.11 -0.88
C SER A 84 0.80 -9.05 -1.36
N LEU A 85 1.93 -8.89 -0.68
CA LEU A 85 2.95 -7.90 -1.03
C LEU A 85 3.57 -8.19 -2.41
N VAL A 86 3.80 -9.47 -2.75
CA VAL A 86 4.28 -9.86 -4.09
C VAL A 86 3.26 -9.51 -5.17
N LEU A 87 1.97 -9.78 -4.94
CA LEU A 87 0.90 -9.48 -5.91
C LEU A 87 0.70 -7.98 -6.14
N TYR A 88 1.03 -7.14 -5.15
CA TYR A 88 0.94 -5.68 -5.23
C TYR A 88 2.25 -4.99 -5.63
N ALA A 89 3.36 -5.74 -5.76
CA ALA A 89 4.70 -5.15 -5.88
C ALA A 89 4.90 -4.31 -7.15
N GLU A 90 4.37 -4.74 -8.30
CA GLU A 90 4.59 -4.09 -9.60
C GLU A 90 3.38 -4.30 -10.51
N HIS A 91 2.99 -3.24 -11.24
CA HIS A 91 1.86 -3.29 -12.17
C HIS A 91 2.00 -2.26 -13.31
N GLU A 92 3.19 -2.23 -13.91
CA GLU A 92 3.60 -1.41 -15.05
C GLU A 92 3.22 0.08 -14.89
N PHE A 93 2.67 0.71 -15.92
CA PHE A 93 2.39 2.16 -15.95
C PHE A 93 1.00 2.50 -15.45
N ASN A 94 0.74 2.20 -14.18
CA ASN A 94 -0.40 2.74 -13.45
C ASN A 94 -0.15 4.21 -13.03
N ALA A 95 -1.18 4.89 -12.53
CA ALA A 95 -1.12 6.33 -12.22
C ALA A 95 0.03 6.70 -11.26
N SER A 96 0.22 5.93 -10.18
CA SER A 96 1.29 6.19 -9.21
C SER A 96 2.69 5.93 -9.78
N THR A 97 2.87 4.85 -10.54
CA THR A 97 4.14 4.58 -11.24
C THR A 97 4.45 5.66 -12.27
N PHE A 98 3.45 6.13 -13.01
CA PHE A 98 3.64 7.21 -13.98
C PHE A 98 4.01 8.52 -13.28
N THR A 99 3.37 8.86 -12.16
CA THR A 99 3.72 10.04 -11.37
C THR A 99 5.16 9.99 -10.85
N SER A 100 5.64 8.86 -10.32
CA SER A 100 7.04 8.77 -9.87
C SER A 100 8.02 8.99 -11.03
N ARG A 101 7.72 8.43 -12.20
CA ARG A 101 8.55 8.61 -13.41
C ARG A 101 8.56 10.03 -13.92
N VAL A 102 7.43 10.75 -13.87
CA VAL A 102 7.36 12.17 -14.27
C VAL A 102 8.26 13.01 -13.38
N ILE A 103 8.21 12.82 -12.06
CA ILE A 103 9.05 13.56 -11.10
C ILE A 103 10.53 13.21 -11.28
N ALA A 104 10.86 11.92 -11.39
CA ALA A 104 12.23 11.48 -11.67
C ALA A 104 12.77 12.05 -13.00
N GLY A 105 11.90 12.18 -14.01
CA GLY A 105 12.23 12.75 -15.33
C GLY A 105 12.64 14.22 -15.30
N THR A 106 12.34 14.95 -14.22
CA THR A 106 12.85 16.32 -14.03
C THR A 106 14.22 16.37 -13.36
N GLY A 107 14.84 15.22 -13.07
CA GLY A 107 16.07 15.14 -12.28
C GLY A 107 15.86 15.30 -10.77
N SER A 108 14.63 15.15 -10.29
CA SER A 108 14.31 15.21 -8.86
C SER A 108 14.77 13.94 -8.12
N ASP A 109 14.81 14.00 -6.79
CA ASP A 109 15.32 12.94 -5.92
C ASP A 109 14.28 11.81 -5.71
N VAL A 110 14.78 10.66 -5.22
CA VAL A 110 13.96 9.46 -4.98
C VAL A 110 12.81 9.74 -4.00
N TYR A 111 13.03 10.52 -2.94
CA TYR A 111 11.96 10.78 -1.97
C TYR A 111 10.81 11.56 -2.61
N SER A 112 11.10 12.62 -3.38
CA SER A 112 10.07 13.40 -4.09
C SER A 112 9.26 12.53 -5.04
N ALA A 113 9.92 11.65 -5.81
CA ALA A 113 9.24 10.74 -6.73
C ALA A 113 8.28 9.78 -5.99
N ILE A 114 8.73 9.20 -4.87
CA ILE A 114 7.91 8.30 -4.05
C ILE A 114 6.76 9.04 -3.35
N ILE A 115 6.98 10.26 -2.86
CA ILE A 115 5.95 11.09 -2.23
C ILE A 115 4.83 11.41 -3.23
N GLY A 116 5.17 11.74 -4.47
CA GLY A 116 4.20 11.94 -5.54
C GLY A 116 3.39 10.68 -5.84
N ALA A 117 4.05 9.52 -5.93
CA ALA A 117 3.39 8.23 -6.13
C ALA A 117 2.42 7.88 -4.99
N ILE A 118 2.81 8.12 -3.73
CA ILE A 118 1.93 7.95 -2.56
C ILE A 118 0.68 8.85 -2.69
N GLY A 119 0.86 10.08 -3.16
CA GLY A 119 -0.24 11.01 -3.41
C GLY A 119 -1.22 10.49 -4.46
N ALA A 120 -0.71 9.99 -5.58
CA ALA A 120 -1.52 9.39 -6.64
C ALA A 120 -2.23 8.10 -6.18
N LEU A 121 -1.54 7.25 -5.42
CA LEU A 121 -2.08 5.98 -4.88
C LEU A 121 -3.21 6.21 -3.88
N ARG A 122 -3.21 7.33 -3.15
CA ARG A 122 -4.28 7.69 -2.20
C ARG A 122 -5.66 7.86 -2.87
N GLY A 123 -5.72 8.08 -4.19
CA GLY A 123 -7.00 8.27 -4.88
C GLY A 123 -7.92 7.04 -4.73
N PRO A 124 -9.22 7.20 -4.37
CA PRO A 124 -10.16 6.08 -4.23
C PRO A 124 -10.32 5.24 -5.51
N LYS A 125 -10.15 5.88 -6.68
CA LYS A 125 -10.19 5.23 -8.00
C LYS A 125 -8.90 4.52 -8.39
N HIS A 126 -7.89 4.52 -7.52
CA HIS A 126 -6.58 3.89 -7.77
C HIS A 126 -6.22 2.93 -6.64
N GLY A 127 -5.60 3.39 -5.56
CA GLY A 127 -5.18 2.52 -4.45
C GLY A 127 -6.27 2.18 -3.45
N GLY A 128 -7.36 2.97 -3.39
CA GLY A 128 -8.46 2.76 -2.43
C GLY A 128 -9.55 1.79 -2.89
N ALA A 129 -9.39 1.11 -4.03
CA ALA A 129 -10.45 0.29 -4.59
C ALA A 129 -10.79 -0.93 -3.70
N ASN A 130 -9.81 -1.52 -3.01
CA ASN A 130 -10.03 -2.67 -2.13
C ASN A 130 -10.76 -2.32 -0.82
N GLU A 131 -10.59 -1.09 -0.31
CA GLU A 131 -11.34 -0.57 0.83
C GLU A 131 -12.84 -0.51 0.48
N VAL A 132 -13.16 0.03 -0.70
CA VAL A 132 -14.55 0.04 -1.20
C VAL A 132 -15.07 -1.38 -1.48
N SER A 133 -14.22 -2.30 -1.95
CA SER A 133 -14.61 -3.72 -2.09
C SER A 133 -15.08 -4.31 -0.77
N LEU A 134 -14.34 -4.04 0.31
CA LEU A 134 -14.68 -4.52 1.65
C LEU A 134 -15.99 -3.86 2.14
N GLU A 135 -16.14 -2.55 1.96
CA GLU A 135 -17.38 -1.84 2.29
C GLU A 135 -18.60 -2.42 1.56
N ILE A 136 -18.46 -2.82 0.29
CA ILE A 136 -19.54 -3.47 -0.47
C ILE A 136 -19.83 -4.85 0.11
N GLN A 137 -18.81 -5.66 0.37
CA GLN A 137 -18.98 -7.02 0.92
C GLN A 137 -19.64 -7.01 2.30
N GLN A 138 -19.34 -5.99 3.13
CA GLN A 138 -19.91 -5.84 4.46
C GLN A 138 -21.38 -5.38 4.51
N ARG A 139 -21.99 -5.06 3.36
CA ARG A 139 -23.41 -4.64 3.31
C ARG A 139 -24.40 -5.76 3.51
N TYR A 140 -23.97 -7.00 3.30
CA TYR A 140 -24.87 -8.13 3.13
C TYR A 140 -24.56 -9.21 4.16
N GLU A 141 -25.61 -9.83 4.71
CA GLU A 141 -25.46 -10.94 5.66
C GLU A 141 -25.38 -12.29 4.95
N THR A 142 -25.91 -12.37 3.73
CA THR A 142 -25.98 -13.62 2.95
C THR A 142 -25.55 -13.44 1.49
N PRO A 143 -25.06 -14.51 0.83
CA PRO A 143 -24.73 -14.47 -0.59
C PRO A 143 -25.92 -14.10 -1.49
N ASP A 144 -27.12 -14.60 -1.18
CA ASP A 144 -28.32 -14.36 -1.99
C ASP A 144 -28.75 -12.88 -1.95
N GLU A 145 -28.63 -12.24 -0.78
CA GLU A 145 -28.87 -10.80 -0.62
C GLU A 145 -27.88 -9.97 -1.44
N ALA A 146 -26.59 -10.33 -1.35
CA ALA A 146 -25.53 -9.69 -2.12
C ALA A 146 -25.79 -9.80 -3.63
N GLU A 147 -26.15 -11.00 -4.11
CA GLU A 147 -26.45 -11.21 -5.54
C GLU A 147 -27.63 -10.37 -6.00
N ALA A 148 -28.72 -10.34 -5.24
CA ALA A 148 -29.92 -9.60 -5.60
C ALA A 148 -29.66 -8.08 -5.68
N ASP A 149 -28.99 -7.49 -4.67
CA ASP A 149 -28.70 -6.05 -4.66
C ASP A 149 -27.68 -5.67 -5.73
N ILE A 150 -26.60 -6.43 -5.90
CA ILE A 150 -25.57 -6.14 -6.91
C ILE A 150 -26.14 -6.23 -8.32
N ARG A 151 -27.00 -7.22 -8.62
CA ARG A 151 -27.68 -7.30 -9.93
C ARG A 151 -28.53 -6.06 -10.20
N LYS A 152 -29.32 -5.61 -9.22
CA LYS A 152 -30.15 -4.40 -9.33
C LYS A 152 -29.30 -3.14 -9.58
N ARG A 153 -28.16 -2.99 -8.90
CA ARG A 153 -27.21 -1.88 -9.12
C ARG A 153 -26.66 -1.88 -10.54
N VAL A 154 -26.28 -3.05 -11.04
CA VAL A 154 -25.77 -3.22 -12.41
C VAL A 154 -26.86 -2.90 -13.44
N GLU A 155 -28.10 -3.33 -13.23
CA GLU A 155 -29.25 -2.97 -14.06
C GLU A 155 -29.47 -1.45 -14.10
N ASN A 156 -29.30 -0.78 -12.95
CA ASN A 156 -29.35 0.67 -12.81
C ASN A 156 -28.10 1.41 -13.32
N LYS A 157 -27.14 0.70 -13.94
CA LYS A 157 -25.87 1.25 -14.45
C LYS A 157 -24.98 1.88 -13.37
N GLU A 158 -25.13 1.47 -12.11
CA GLU A 158 -24.20 1.85 -11.05
C GLU A 158 -22.85 1.15 -11.26
N VAL A 159 -21.75 1.86 -10.99
CA VAL A 159 -20.40 1.28 -11.03
C VAL A 159 -20.15 0.49 -9.75
N VAL A 160 -19.93 -0.81 -9.88
CA VAL A 160 -19.51 -1.67 -8.77
C VAL A 160 -17.98 -1.70 -8.74
N ILE A 161 -17.42 -0.89 -7.84
CA ILE A 161 -15.97 -0.81 -7.60
C ILE A 161 -15.46 -2.20 -7.19
N ALA A 162 -14.28 -2.59 -7.69
CA ALA A 162 -13.66 -3.93 -7.72
C ALA A 162 -13.87 -4.76 -9.00
N LEU A 163 -14.93 -4.52 -9.76
CA LEU A 163 -15.16 -5.22 -11.04
C LEU A 163 -14.56 -4.49 -12.25
N ASP A 164 -14.20 -3.22 -12.11
CA ASP A 164 -13.63 -2.41 -13.18
C ASP A 164 -12.11 -2.54 -13.29
N ILE A 165 -11.64 -3.78 -13.45
CA ILE A 165 -10.40 -4.04 -14.17
C ILE A 165 -10.86 -4.33 -15.59
N ARG A 166 -10.86 -3.30 -16.46
CA ARG A 166 -11.16 -3.34 -17.90
C ARG A 166 -10.91 -4.71 -18.54
N PHE A 167 -11.86 -5.65 -18.48
CA PHE A 167 -11.90 -6.96 -19.16
C PHE A 167 -10.56 -7.67 -19.44
N THR A 168 -9.52 -7.45 -18.64
CA THR A 168 -8.24 -8.14 -18.77
C THR A 168 -8.24 -9.25 -17.74
N PRO A 169 -7.98 -10.50 -18.14
CA PRO A 169 -7.75 -11.57 -17.18
C PRO A 169 -6.55 -11.15 -16.32
N SER A 170 -6.81 -10.74 -15.08
CA SER A 170 -5.72 -10.47 -14.14
C SER A 170 -5.19 -11.81 -13.65
N PRO A 171 -3.91 -12.16 -13.91
CA PRO A 171 -3.31 -13.37 -13.39
C PRO A 171 -3.26 -13.39 -11.85
N THR A 172 -3.45 -12.23 -11.20
CA THR A 172 -3.51 -12.12 -9.73
C THR A 172 -4.90 -12.38 -9.14
N ARG A 173 -5.95 -12.52 -9.98
CA ARG A 173 -7.34 -12.73 -9.52
C ARG A 173 -7.58 -14.14 -8.97
N ALA A 174 -6.81 -15.14 -9.40
CA ALA A 174 -6.96 -16.53 -8.95
C ALA A 174 -6.51 -16.78 -7.49
N ILE A 175 -5.99 -15.75 -6.81
CA ILE A 175 -5.42 -15.83 -5.46
C ILE A 175 -6.14 -14.87 -4.48
N ARG A 176 -7.15 -14.11 -4.93
CA ARG A 176 -7.96 -13.19 -4.11
C ARG A 176 -9.31 -13.76 -3.75
#